data_AF-A0A5Q8CAB7-F1
#
_entry.id   AF-A0A5Q8CAB7-F1
#
_cell.length_a   1.000
_cell.length_b   1.000
_cell.length_c   1.000
_cell.angle_alpha   90.00
_cell.angle_beta   90.00
_cell.angle_gamma   90.00
#
_symmetry.space_group_name_H-M   'P 1'
#
loop_
_entity.id
_entity.type
_entity.pdbx_description
1 polymer ?
#
loop_
_entity_poly.entity_id
_entity_poly.type
_entity_poly.pdbx_seq_one_letter_code
_entity_poly.pdbx_strand_id
1 'polypeptide(L)'
;MTDPVFGITIRRDANEAAVPSNALMSVVGICMPFGKAATATQAAFDAAFPAGVAVRLNSNDTAKLALCDPDSLFVDAVEGINAQLGPYQVAAQLVVNRVAEGADIAATIANIVGSSVAGTGINAFVNAGADLGVYPRLILVPGYTTQQFGALTGLTLTTQGSNMTVAPAVEFTGGGADPNKVLPTAHAVMGTGPDAQKVASLVIDTPGAYLSAPLNVSFSGGGVDAGKVLPTATAEVEELANAVCAALPEVLNKILAVAIVDGPNGLAAFTQWRETLSSDRLIPVTPGIKRLDASGDVVTRPAAPRVAGVAVRRDYENDGRPFRSWANQALYGIVGPEQNYRFSLTDGSTEGQEILAAQGGIIVRGDSGDDFAIADGGFVYIGTDNLSDQTIWQQYHKVRGRDFIELTCLRTLRQFLGKFNLTTQTIQSVVNTVHDILAKAEANGDILGFKCSFDPELNNAQDLRSGHIYIDAQFEEAPVFRRLTMTSRPYAPALQATIDELIARQNLIS
;
A
#
# COMPACT_ATOMS: atom_id res chain seq x y z
N MET A 1 -53.90 -5.98 24.51
CA MET A 1 -53.63 -5.41 25.85
C MET A 1 -54.70 -4.38 26.12
N THR A 2 -55.39 -4.45 27.26
CA THR A 2 -56.38 -3.46 27.67
C THR A 2 -55.65 -2.27 28.28
N ASP A 3 -55.63 -1.16 27.54
CA ASP A 3 -55.16 0.13 28.05
C ASP A 3 -56.13 0.62 29.16
N PRO A 4 -55.63 1.32 30.20
CA PRO A 4 -56.46 1.75 31.32
C PRO A 4 -57.47 2.83 30.90
N VAL A 5 -58.74 2.69 31.34
CA VAL A 5 -59.81 3.68 31.08
C VAL A 5 -59.56 5.01 31.81
N PHE A 6 -58.81 4.97 32.92
CA PHE A 6 -58.28 6.16 33.60
C PHE A 6 -56.98 5.79 34.32
N GLY A 7 -55.83 6.17 33.75
CA GLY A 7 -54.50 5.85 34.26
C GLY A 7 -53.39 6.39 33.33
N ILE A 8 -52.13 6.31 33.75
CA ILE A 8 -50.98 6.75 32.95
C ILE A 8 -50.34 5.53 32.28
N THR A 9 -50.22 5.55 30.96
CA THR A 9 -49.44 4.55 30.20
C THR A 9 -48.11 5.18 29.79
N ILE A 10 -47.02 4.74 30.41
CA ILE A 10 -45.68 5.21 30.06
C ILE A 10 -45.13 4.31 28.96
N ARG A 11 -44.92 4.89 27.77
CA ARG A 11 -44.19 4.26 26.68
C ARG A 11 -42.86 5.00 26.53
N ARG A 12 -41.75 4.27 26.43
CA ARG A 12 -40.44 4.86 26.14
C ARG A 12 -40.42 5.20 24.66
N ASP A 13 -40.28 6.48 24.34
CA ASP A 13 -39.99 6.89 22.98
C ASP A 13 -38.57 6.40 22.63
N ALA A 14 -38.41 5.82 21.45
CA ALA A 14 -37.17 5.23 21.00
C ALA A 14 -36.51 6.06 19.88
N ASN A 15 -37.09 7.22 19.53
CA ASN A 15 -36.70 8.01 18.36
C ASN A 15 -35.64 9.10 18.67
N GLU A 16 -34.75 8.81 19.63
CA GLU A 16 -33.61 9.66 19.95
C GLU A 16 -32.43 9.43 18.98
N ALA A 17 -31.56 10.43 18.84
CA ALA A 17 -30.35 10.32 18.03
C ALA A 17 -29.40 9.25 18.59
N ALA A 18 -28.89 8.38 17.72
CA ALA A 18 -28.02 7.29 18.14
C ALA A 18 -26.60 7.79 18.44
N VAL A 19 -25.96 7.22 19.47
CA VAL A 19 -24.54 7.49 19.75
C VAL A 19 -23.69 6.84 18.65
N PRO A 20 -22.75 7.58 18.02
CA PRO A 20 -21.90 7.03 16.97
C PRO A 20 -21.04 5.85 17.43
N SER A 21 -20.96 4.80 16.61
CA SER A 21 -20.09 3.65 16.85
C SER A 21 -18.96 3.59 15.82
N ASN A 22 -17.75 3.93 16.25
CA ASN A 22 -16.56 4.06 15.39
C ASN A 22 -16.07 2.72 14.86
N ALA A 23 -15.61 2.70 13.61
CA ALA A 23 -14.95 1.56 12.98
C ALA A 23 -13.52 1.35 13.51
N LEU A 24 -13.05 0.10 13.54
CA LEU A 24 -11.66 -0.24 13.90
C LEU A 24 -10.79 -0.20 12.63
N MET A 25 -9.93 0.81 12.50
CA MET A 25 -9.13 1.05 11.28
C MET A 25 -7.68 0.56 11.36
N SER A 26 -7.26 0.08 12.53
CA SER A 26 -5.86 -0.32 12.81
C SER A 26 -5.68 -1.83 12.97
N VAL A 27 -6.63 -2.63 12.46
CA VAL A 27 -6.49 -4.08 12.40
C VAL A 27 -5.62 -4.45 11.20
N VAL A 28 -4.54 -5.18 11.42
CA VAL A 28 -3.57 -5.56 10.37
C VAL A 28 -3.91 -6.93 9.81
N GLY A 29 -4.04 -7.03 8.49
CA GLY A 29 -4.19 -8.28 7.75
C GLY A 29 -2.84 -8.74 7.19
N ILE A 30 -2.42 -9.97 7.44
CA ILE A 30 -1.18 -10.54 6.86
C ILE A 30 -1.54 -11.79 6.06
N CYS A 31 -1.20 -11.82 4.77
CA CYS A 31 -1.36 -13.00 3.93
C CYS A 31 0.00 -13.42 3.37
N MET A 32 0.47 -14.62 3.73
CA MET A 32 1.77 -15.14 3.28
C MET A 32 1.93 -16.62 3.60
N PRO A 33 2.87 -17.33 2.95
CA PRO A 33 3.29 -18.65 3.40
C PRO A 33 4.16 -18.53 4.65
N PHE A 34 3.99 -19.47 5.58
CA PHE A 34 4.90 -19.66 6.71
C PHE A 34 4.81 -21.10 7.24
N GLY A 35 5.94 -21.55 7.78
CA GLY A 35 6.12 -22.88 8.34
C GLY A 35 5.97 -22.93 9.86
N LYS A 36 5.90 -24.16 10.38
CA LYS A 36 5.88 -24.43 11.82
C LYS A 36 7.27 -24.37 12.43
N ALA A 37 7.35 -24.09 13.72
CA ALA A 37 8.57 -24.28 14.49
C ALA A 37 9.01 -25.75 14.49
N ALA A 38 10.32 -25.98 14.63
CA ALA A 38 10.88 -27.33 14.79
C ALA A 38 10.29 -28.06 16.02
N THR A 39 10.00 -27.30 17.09
CA THR A 39 9.43 -27.80 18.35
C THR A 39 7.92 -28.03 18.29
N ALA A 40 7.22 -27.52 17.27
CA ALA A 40 5.77 -27.62 17.14
C ALA A 40 5.35 -28.89 16.38
N THR A 41 4.25 -29.49 16.81
CA THR A 41 3.61 -30.59 16.08
C THR A 41 2.78 -30.05 14.92
N GLN A 42 2.72 -30.80 13.81
CA GLN A 42 1.94 -30.41 12.63
C GLN A 42 0.45 -30.20 12.98
N ALA A 43 -0.12 -31.10 13.79
CA ALA A 43 -1.52 -31.01 14.20
C ALA A 43 -1.84 -29.74 15.02
N ALA A 44 -0.94 -29.32 15.92
CA ALA A 44 -1.14 -28.09 16.68
C ALA A 44 -1.01 -26.84 15.79
N PHE A 45 -0.06 -26.87 14.86
CA PHE A 45 0.14 -25.77 13.91
C PHE A 45 -1.05 -25.60 12.95
N ASP A 46 -1.55 -26.69 12.35
CA ASP A 46 -2.70 -26.63 11.44
C ASP A 46 -4.01 -26.30 12.16
N ALA A 47 -4.14 -26.65 13.45
CA ALA A 47 -5.27 -26.23 14.27
C ALA A 47 -5.23 -24.72 14.61
N ALA A 48 -4.03 -24.18 14.86
CA ALA A 48 -3.85 -22.76 15.17
C ALA A 48 -3.91 -21.87 13.91
N PHE A 49 -3.37 -22.36 12.79
CA PHE A 49 -3.29 -21.70 11.50
C PHE A 49 -3.70 -22.66 10.37
N PRO A 50 -5.01 -22.92 10.18
CA PRO A 50 -5.49 -23.71 9.07
C PRO A 50 -5.16 -23.04 7.73
N ALA A 51 -4.69 -23.82 6.76
CA ALA A 51 -4.32 -23.28 5.45
C ALA A 51 -5.54 -22.69 4.73
N GLY A 52 -5.38 -21.48 4.19
CA GLY A 52 -6.41 -20.77 3.43
C GLY A 52 -7.54 -20.17 4.26
N VAL A 53 -7.50 -20.26 5.59
CA VAL A 53 -8.51 -19.72 6.50
C VAL A 53 -7.92 -18.57 7.30
N ALA A 54 -8.62 -17.43 7.33
CA ALA A 54 -8.22 -16.29 8.14
C ALA A 54 -8.39 -16.59 9.63
N VAL A 55 -7.35 -16.28 10.42
CA VAL A 55 -7.32 -16.47 11.87
C VAL A 55 -7.05 -15.14 12.55
N ARG A 56 -7.86 -14.82 13.56
CA ARG A 56 -7.63 -13.68 14.44
C ARG A 56 -6.63 -14.04 15.55
N LEU A 57 -5.66 -13.16 15.79
CA LEU A 57 -4.78 -13.20 16.95
C LEU A 57 -4.33 -11.78 17.33
N ASN A 58 -3.77 -11.65 18.52
CA ASN A 58 -3.01 -10.45 18.89
C ASN A 58 -1.53 -10.71 18.62
N SER A 59 -0.78 -9.67 18.31
CA SER A 59 0.65 -9.76 18.01
C SER A 59 1.52 -10.16 19.21
N ASN A 60 0.98 -10.27 20.42
CA ASN A 60 1.63 -10.77 21.63
C ASN A 60 1.18 -12.18 22.03
N ASP A 61 0.40 -12.88 21.21
CA ASP A 61 -0.06 -14.24 21.47
C ASP A 61 1.11 -15.23 21.33
N THR A 62 1.89 -15.37 22.41
CA THR A 62 3.08 -16.22 22.46
C THR A 62 2.74 -17.70 22.23
N ALA A 63 1.52 -18.14 22.57
CA ALA A 63 1.12 -19.53 22.36
C ALA A 63 0.99 -19.86 20.88
N LYS A 64 0.39 -18.97 20.07
CA LYS A 64 0.30 -19.15 18.62
C LYS A 64 1.64 -18.85 17.93
N LEU A 65 2.34 -17.80 18.34
CA LEU A 65 3.60 -17.41 17.70
C LEU A 65 4.71 -18.45 17.93
N ALA A 66 4.75 -19.11 19.09
CA ALA A 66 5.71 -20.20 19.35
C ALA A 66 5.49 -21.45 18.47
N LEU A 67 4.32 -21.58 17.81
CA LEU A 67 4.08 -22.64 16.84
C LEU A 67 4.68 -22.32 15.46
N CYS A 68 5.00 -21.06 15.18
CA CYS A 68 5.54 -20.61 13.91
C CYS A 68 7.07 -20.68 13.93
N ASP A 69 7.67 -20.90 12.76
CA ASP A 69 9.13 -20.85 12.62
C ASP A 69 9.66 -19.46 13.02
N PRO A 70 10.53 -19.34 14.03
CA PRO A 70 11.04 -18.06 14.52
C PRO A 70 11.80 -17.26 13.46
N ASP A 71 12.42 -17.92 12.48
CA ASP A 71 13.18 -17.26 11.42
C ASP A 71 12.31 -16.90 10.20
N SER A 72 11.03 -17.27 10.23
CA SER A 72 10.10 -16.97 9.14
C SER A 72 9.87 -15.47 8.97
N LEU A 73 9.60 -15.07 7.72
CA LEU A 73 9.18 -13.70 7.40
C LEU A 73 7.88 -13.31 8.13
N PHE A 74 7.06 -14.27 8.53
CA PHE A 74 5.82 -14.01 9.27
C PHE A 74 6.10 -13.55 10.69
N VAL A 75 6.95 -14.29 11.43
CA VAL A 75 7.36 -13.88 12.78
C VAL A 75 8.13 -12.57 12.73
N ASP A 76 8.99 -12.38 11.72
CA ASP A 76 9.64 -11.09 11.48
C ASP A 76 8.63 -9.93 11.31
N ALA A 77 7.57 -10.14 10.53
CA ALA A 77 6.56 -9.11 10.30
C ALA A 77 5.81 -8.76 11.59
N VAL A 78 5.45 -9.76 12.39
CA VAL A 78 4.76 -9.56 13.68
C VAL A 78 5.66 -8.81 14.67
N GLU A 79 6.93 -9.20 14.77
CA GLU A 79 7.93 -8.48 15.58
C GLU A 79 8.16 -7.06 15.08
N GLY A 80 8.21 -6.86 13.75
CA GLY A 80 8.37 -5.56 13.12
C GLY A 80 7.22 -4.60 13.44
N ILE A 81 5.98 -5.11 13.48
CA ILE A 81 4.80 -4.36 13.94
C ILE A 81 4.95 -4.01 15.42
N ASN A 82 5.28 -5.00 16.26
CA ASN A 82 5.42 -4.82 17.71
C ASN A 82 6.50 -3.80 18.07
N ALA A 83 7.61 -3.77 17.33
CA ALA A 83 8.70 -2.83 17.55
C ALA A 83 8.30 -1.36 17.37
N GLN A 84 7.22 -1.07 16.63
CA GLN A 84 6.78 0.31 16.40
C GLN A 84 5.72 0.79 17.38
N LEU A 85 5.14 -0.11 18.18
CA LEU A 85 4.03 0.23 19.08
C LEU A 85 4.47 1.28 20.10
N GLY A 86 3.56 2.20 20.41
CA GLY A 86 3.77 3.30 21.32
C GLY A 86 3.63 2.93 22.79
N PRO A 87 3.76 3.93 23.69
CA PRO A 87 3.59 3.71 25.12
C PRO A 87 2.19 3.17 25.42
N TYR A 88 2.10 2.22 26.36
CA TYR A 88 0.87 1.54 26.76
C TYR A 88 0.20 0.67 25.68
N GLN A 89 0.86 0.45 24.53
CA GLN A 89 0.45 -0.52 23.53
C GLN A 89 1.27 -1.80 23.67
N VAL A 90 0.63 -2.88 24.09
CA VAL A 90 1.30 -4.18 24.27
C VAL A 90 1.16 -5.07 23.02
N ALA A 91 0.13 -4.84 22.20
CA ALA A 91 -0.14 -5.65 21.02
C ALA A 91 -1.02 -4.91 19.99
N ALA A 92 -0.84 -5.28 18.72
CA ALA A 92 -1.75 -4.98 17.62
C ALA A 92 -2.72 -6.15 17.39
N GLN A 93 -3.90 -5.86 16.86
CA GLN A 93 -4.84 -6.89 16.40
C GLN A 93 -4.47 -7.33 14.98
N LEU A 94 -4.32 -8.64 14.81
CA LEU A 94 -3.94 -9.26 13.54
C LEU A 94 -5.04 -10.19 13.02
N VAL A 95 -5.21 -10.20 11.70
CA VAL A 95 -5.94 -11.22 10.95
C VAL A 95 -4.98 -11.85 9.97
N VAL A 96 -4.63 -13.10 10.20
CA VAL A 96 -3.58 -13.78 9.44
C VAL A 96 -4.21 -14.87 8.59
N ASN A 97 -3.88 -14.88 7.29
CA ASN A 97 -4.21 -16.00 6.42
C ASN A 97 -2.92 -16.70 5.96
N ARG A 98 -2.79 -17.98 6.35
CA ARG A 98 -1.67 -18.82 5.94
C ARG A 98 -1.94 -19.41 4.57
N VAL A 99 -1.01 -19.24 3.63
CA VAL A 99 -1.07 -19.90 2.32
C VAL A 99 0.00 -20.97 2.18
N ALA A 100 -0.20 -21.92 1.28
CA ALA A 100 0.80 -22.94 0.98
C ALA A 100 1.95 -22.32 0.15
N GLU A 101 3.18 -22.67 0.50
CA GLU A 101 4.34 -22.39 -0.34
C GLU A 101 4.28 -23.27 -1.59
N GLY A 102 4.46 -22.66 -2.76
CA GLY A 102 4.50 -23.36 -4.04
C GLY A 102 5.86 -23.97 -4.34
N ALA A 103 5.97 -24.71 -5.45
CA ALA A 103 7.27 -25.20 -5.92
C ALA A 103 8.20 -24.06 -6.37
N ASP A 104 7.62 -22.92 -6.73
CA ASP A 104 8.30 -21.70 -7.14
C ASP A 104 7.59 -20.45 -6.58
N ILE A 105 8.21 -19.29 -6.78
CA ILE A 105 7.68 -18.01 -6.29
C ILE A 105 6.36 -17.67 -6.97
N ALA A 106 6.18 -18.03 -8.25
CA ALA A 106 4.96 -17.76 -8.99
C ALA A 106 3.76 -18.57 -8.48
N ALA A 107 3.94 -19.86 -8.20
CA ALA A 107 2.95 -20.73 -7.58
C ALA A 107 2.62 -20.25 -6.16
N THR A 108 3.61 -19.76 -5.43
CA THR A 108 3.40 -19.13 -4.12
C THR A 108 2.55 -17.86 -4.25
N ILE A 109 2.86 -16.98 -5.21
CA ILE A 109 2.06 -15.78 -5.50
C ILE A 109 0.64 -16.14 -5.95
N ALA A 110 0.48 -17.20 -6.75
CA ALA A 110 -0.84 -17.69 -7.15
C ALA A 110 -1.67 -18.15 -5.92
N ASN A 111 -1.03 -18.82 -4.95
CA ASN A 111 -1.67 -19.19 -3.69
C ASN A 111 -2.02 -17.97 -2.81
N ILE A 112 -1.18 -16.92 -2.83
CA ILE A 112 -1.44 -15.65 -2.14
C ILE A 112 -2.63 -14.91 -2.76
N VAL A 113 -2.68 -14.79 -4.09
CA VAL A 113 -3.82 -14.20 -4.81
C VAL A 113 -5.09 -15.00 -4.51
N GLY A 114 -4.98 -16.33 -4.55
CA GLY A 114 -6.05 -17.26 -4.20
C GLY A 114 -7.25 -17.14 -5.15
N SER A 115 -8.42 -17.55 -4.67
CA SER A 115 -9.66 -17.53 -5.44
C SER A 115 -10.80 -16.91 -4.64
N SER A 116 -11.56 -16.03 -5.29
CA SER A 116 -12.77 -15.43 -4.72
C SER A 116 -13.90 -16.43 -4.49
N VAL A 117 -13.94 -17.52 -5.27
CA VAL A 117 -14.95 -18.60 -5.13
C VAL A 117 -14.66 -19.46 -3.91
N ALA A 118 -13.38 -19.80 -3.70
CA ALA A 118 -12.96 -20.62 -2.57
C ALA A 118 -12.71 -19.80 -1.29
N GLY A 119 -12.62 -18.47 -1.39
CA GLY A 119 -12.29 -17.59 -0.27
C GLY A 119 -10.86 -17.77 0.25
N THR A 120 -9.90 -18.10 -0.63
CA THR A 120 -8.51 -18.39 -0.26
C THR A 120 -7.57 -17.21 -0.56
N GLY A 121 -6.37 -17.22 0.02
CA GLY A 121 -5.39 -16.13 -0.18
C GLY A 121 -5.89 -14.78 0.34
N ILE A 122 -5.61 -13.70 -0.37
CA ILE A 122 -6.09 -12.35 -0.01
C ILE A 122 -7.63 -12.27 0.01
N ASN A 123 -8.33 -13.11 -0.74
CA ASN A 123 -9.79 -13.16 -0.77
C ASN A 123 -10.41 -13.66 0.55
N ALA A 124 -9.63 -14.34 1.41
CA ALA A 124 -10.10 -14.75 2.74
C ALA A 124 -10.45 -13.55 3.63
N PHE A 125 -9.86 -12.37 3.38
CA PHE A 125 -10.15 -11.18 4.16
C PHE A 125 -11.54 -10.59 3.90
N VAL A 126 -12.18 -10.92 2.77
CA VAL A 126 -13.53 -10.42 2.42
C VAL A 126 -14.57 -10.91 3.42
N ASN A 127 -14.43 -12.13 3.93
CA ASN A 127 -15.37 -12.73 4.88
C ASN A 127 -14.94 -12.59 6.35
N ALA A 128 -13.76 -12.01 6.62
CA ALA A 128 -13.19 -11.91 7.96
C ALA A 128 -14.14 -11.25 8.98
N GLY A 129 -14.94 -10.28 8.57
CA GLY A 129 -15.92 -9.65 9.47
C GLY A 129 -17.05 -10.59 9.90
N ALA A 130 -17.50 -11.50 9.05
CA ALA A 130 -18.52 -12.49 9.40
C ALA A 130 -17.94 -13.62 10.25
N ASP A 131 -16.74 -14.09 9.89
CA ASP A 131 -16.13 -15.27 10.53
C ASP A 131 -15.42 -14.93 11.85
N LEU A 132 -14.77 -13.76 11.93
CA LEU A 132 -13.90 -13.36 13.03
C LEU A 132 -14.41 -12.14 13.81
N GLY A 133 -15.49 -11.51 13.33
CA GLY A 133 -16.08 -10.31 13.92
C GLY A 133 -15.27 -9.02 13.69
N VAL A 134 -14.20 -9.07 12.90
CA VAL A 134 -13.32 -7.92 12.61
C VAL A 134 -12.85 -7.94 11.16
N TYR A 135 -12.77 -6.77 10.53
CA TYR A 135 -12.17 -6.62 9.19
C TYR A 135 -10.74 -6.08 9.33
N PRO A 136 -9.74 -6.66 8.67
CA PRO A 136 -8.43 -6.03 8.57
C PRO A 136 -8.51 -4.81 7.64
N ARG A 137 -7.92 -3.69 8.07
CA ARG A 137 -7.96 -2.40 7.37
C ARG A 137 -6.59 -1.93 6.87
N LEU A 138 -5.54 -2.59 7.34
CA LEU A 138 -4.17 -2.45 6.86
C LEU A 138 -3.70 -3.81 6.36
N ILE A 139 -3.63 -4.03 5.05
CA ILE A 139 -3.24 -5.32 4.46
C ILE A 139 -1.75 -5.33 4.12
N LEU A 140 -1.11 -6.45 4.42
CA LEU A 140 0.30 -6.72 4.18
C LEU A 140 0.48 -8.06 3.47
N VAL A 141 1.36 -8.06 2.47
CA VAL A 141 1.90 -9.28 1.86
C VAL A 141 3.43 -9.16 1.82
N PRO A 142 4.10 -9.30 2.98
CA PRO A 142 5.52 -8.96 3.10
C PRO A 142 6.38 -9.82 2.17
N GLY A 143 7.17 -9.15 1.32
CA GLY A 143 8.15 -9.82 0.46
C GLY A 143 7.62 -10.44 -0.83
N TYR A 144 6.32 -10.34 -1.14
CA TYR A 144 5.71 -10.89 -2.37
C TYR A 144 5.09 -9.82 -3.29
N THR A 145 5.42 -8.55 -3.06
CA THR A 145 4.85 -7.38 -3.76
C THR A 145 5.79 -6.76 -4.80
N THR A 146 7.05 -7.21 -4.85
CA THR A 146 8.08 -6.67 -5.76
C THR A 146 8.27 -7.47 -7.04
N GLN A 147 7.89 -8.75 -7.06
CA GLN A 147 8.21 -9.65 -8.16
C GLN A 147 7.37 -9.35 -9.40
N GLN A 148 8.04 -9.15 -10.53
CA GLN A 148 7.43 -9.01 -11.86
C GLN A 148 7.96 -10.14 -12.73
N PHE A 149 7.08 -10.95 -13.30
CA PHE A 149 7.45 -12.06 -14.18
C PHE A 149 6.93 -11.76 -15.58
N GLY A 150 7.83 -11.61 -16.53
CA GLY A 150 7.56 -11.43 -17.95
C GLY A 150 7.92 -12.65 -18.80
N ALA A 151 7.56 -12.59 -20.08
CA ALA A 151 7.98 -13.51 -21.13
C ALA A 151 8.51 -12.72 -22.34
N LEU A 152 9.22 -13.38 -23.26
CA LEU A 152 9.70 -12.74 -24.49
C LEU A 152 8.50 -12.40 -25.39
N THR A 153 8.33 -11.13 -25.74
CA THR A 153 7.25 -10.64 -26.60
C THR A 153 7.74 -10.16 -27.96
N GLY A 154 8.98 -9.69 -28.04
CA GLY A 154 9.57 -9.18 -29.27
C GLY A 154 10.97 -9.71 -29.50
N LEU A 155 11.28 -10.06 -30.74
CA LEU A 155 12.64 -10.39 -31.17
C LEU A 155 12.93 -9.70 -32.49
N THR A 156 13.72 -8.62 -32.42
CA THR A 156 13.97 -7.74 -33.56
C THR A 156 15.39 -7.92 -34.05
N LEU A 157 15.54 -8.25 -35.33
CA LEU A 157 16.83 -8.39 -35.99
C LEU A 157 17.42 -7.00 -36.29
N THR A 158 18.57 -6.69 -35.70
CA THR A 158 19.27 -5.40 -35.84
C THR A 158 20.23 -5.40 -37.03
N THR A 159 20.97 -6.50 -37.23
CA THR A 159 21.86 -6.70 -38.39
C THR A 159 21.71 -8.12 -38.92
N GLN A 160 21.59 -8.28 -40.23
CA GLN A 160 21.30 -9.58 -40.88
C GLN A 160 22.51 -10.52 -40.99
N GLY A 161 23.70 -10.05 -40.63
CA GLY A 161 24.97 -10.77 -40.85
C GLY A 161 25.33 -10.91 -42.34
N SER A 162 26.41 -11.63 -42.64
CA SER A 162 26.85 -11.89 -44.02
C SER A 162 27.69 -13.17 -44.12
N ASN A 163 27.77 -13.74 -45.33
CA ASN A 163 28.55 -14.94 -45.66
C ASN A 163 28.20 -16.18 -44.81
N MET A 164 26.92 -16.33 -44.43
CA MET A 164 26.45 -17.51 -43.69
C MET A 164 25.91 -18.56 -44.66
N THR A 165 26.35 -19.81 -44.50
CA THR A 165 25.91 -20.94 -45.36
C THR A 165 24.88 -21.84 -44.70
N VAL A 166 24.67 -21.67 -43.39
CA VAL A 166 23.70 -22.39 -42.56
C VAL A 166 23.07 -21.37 -41.61
N ALA A 167 21.80 -21.57 -41.25
CA ALA A 167 21.15 -20.75 -40.23
C ALA A 167 21.95 -20.79 -38.91
N PRO A 168 22.29 -19.63 -38.32
CA PRO A 168 22.94 -19.59 -37.01
C PRO A 168 21.94 -20.02 -35.92
N ALA A 169 22.45 -20.68 -34.88
CA ALA A 169 21.67 -20.96 -33.68
C ALA A 169 21.45 -19.67 -32.90
N VAL A 170 20.24 -19.47 -32.39
CA VAL A 170 19.88 -18.33 -31.54
C VAL A 170 19.95 -18.81 -30.09
N GLU A 171 20.81 -18.18 -29.31
CA GLU A 171 20.98 -18.49 -27.89
C GLU A 171 20.62 -17.27 -27.06
N PHE A 172 19.78 -17.47 -26.06
CA PHE A 172 19.40 -16.45 -25.11
C PHE A 172 20.16 -16.64 -23.81
N THR A 173 20.68 -15.54 -23.27
CA THR A 173 21.28 -15.49 -21.94
C THR A 173 20.71 -14.30 -21.16
N GLY A 174 20.91 -14.24 -19.84
CA GLY A 174 20.30 -13.21 -18.99
C GLY A 174 18.93 -13.63 -18.45
N GLY A 175 17.93 -12.75 -18.52
CA GLY A 175 16.55 -13.05 -18.12
C GLY A 175 16.29 -12.98 -16.61
N GLY A 176 17.21 -12.39 -15.84
CA GLY A 176 17.11 -12.27 -14.38
C GLY A 176 17.74 -13.44 -13.61
N ALA A 177 17.60 -13.41 -12.29
CA ALA A 177 18.21 -14.36 -11.36
C ALA A 177 17.24 -15.42 -10.81
N ASP A 178 16.01 -15.49 -11.33
CA ASP A 178 15.02 -16.44 -10.85
C ASP A 178 15.50 -17.90 -11.07
N PRO A 179 15.51 -18.76 -10.04
CA PRO A 179 15.94 -20.15 -10.17
C PRO A 179 15.11 -20.99 -11.15
N ASN A 180 13.85 -20.61 -11.39
CA ASN A 180 12.92 -21.32 -12.26
C ASN A 180 12.76 -20.65 -13.63
N LYS A 181 13.61 -19.67 -13.95
CA LYS A 181 13.56 -19.00 -15.26
C LYS A 181 13.68 -20.01 -16.39
N VAL A 182 12.75 -19.92 -17.33
CA VAL A 182 12.77 -20.70 -18.58
C VAL A 182 13.19 -19.74 -19.68
N LEU A 183 14.41 -19.92 -20.19
CA LEU A 183 14.91 -19.12 -21.30
C LEU A 183 14.11 -19.43 -22.58
N PRO A 184 13.79 -18.42 -23.40
CA PRO A 184 13.08 -18.64 -24.65
C PRO A 184 13.93 -19.43 -25.65
N THR A 185 13.25 -20.01 -26.63
CA THR A 185 13.88 -20.66 -27.79
C THR A 185 13.39 -19.98 -29.06
N ALA A 186 14.31 -19.72 -29.99
CA ALA A 186 14.02 -19.13 -31.28
C ALA A 186 14.93 -19.74 -32.34
N HIS A 187 14.51 -19.66 -33.60
CA HIS A 187 15.34 -20.05 -34.73
C HIS A 187 15.45 -18.94 -35.76
N ALA A 188 16.61 -18.88 -36.42
CA ALA A 188 16.86 -17.95 -37.51
C ALA A 188 16.45 -18.54 -38.85
N VAL A 189 15.73 -17.76 -39.66
CA VAL A 189 15.35 -18.13 -41.02
C VAL A 189 16.26 -17.42 -42.02
N MET A 190 16.94 -18.18 -42.87
CA MET A 190 17.82 -17.64 -43.91
C MET A 190 17.00 -16.99 -45.04
N GLY A 191 17.54 -15.92 -45.63
CA GLY A 191 16.95 -15.29 -46.80
C GLY A 191 16.94 -16.20 -48.03
N THR A 192 16.20 -15.79 -49.06
CA THR A 192 16.22 -16.43 -50.38
C THR A 192 16.66 -15.41 -51.44
N GLY A 193 17.20 -15.88 -52.56
CA GLY A 193 17.65 -14.99 -53.64
C GLY A 193 18.88 -14.15 -53.27
N PRO A 194 18.89 -12.82 -53.46
CA PRO A 194 20.05 -11.95 -53.17
C PRO A 194 20.54 -11.99 -51.72
N ASP A 195 19.68 -12.42 -50.79
CA ASP A 195 19.95 -12.49 -49.36
C ASP A 195 20.17 -13.92 -48.84
N ALA A 196 20.44 -14.90 -49.73
CA ALA A 196 20.64 -16.30 -49.38
C ALA A 196 21.77 -16.57 -48.35
N GLN A 197 22.67 -15.60 -48.16
CA GLN A 197 23.79 -15.67 -47.19
C GLN A 197 23.57 -14.78 -45.95
N LYS A 198 22.33 -14.34 -45.72
CA LYS A 198 21.93 -13.47 -44.60
C LYS A 198 20.72 -14.05 -43.87
N VAL A 199 20.52 -13.66 -42.60
CA VAL A 199 19.29 -13.97 -41.85
C VAL A 199 18.22 -12.96 -42.24
N ALA A 200 17.06 -13.46 -42.68
CA ALA A 200 15.94 -12.61 -43.11
C ALA A 200 14.96 -12.31 -41.97
N SER A 201 14.73 -13.28 -41.08
CA SER A 201 13.83 -13.12 -39.95
C SER A 201 14.19 -14.07 -38.80
N LEU A 202 13.71 -13.75 -37.61
CA LEU A 202 13.81 -14.59 -36.42
C LEU A 202 12.40 -15.01 -36.02
N VAL A 203 12.22 -16.29 -35.67
CA VAL A 203 10.93 -16.83 -35.23
C VAL A 203 11.08 -17.33 -33.81
N ILE A 204 10.19 -16.88 -32.93
CA ILE A 204 10.13 -17.34 -31.54
C ILE A 204 9.38 -18.67 -31.51
N ASP A 205 10.04 -19.73 -31.04
CA ASP A 205 9.42 -21.06 -30.89
C ASP A 205 8.72 -21.20 -29.54
N THR A 206 9.37 -20.72 -28.48
CA THR A 206 8.80 -20.67 -27.13
C THR A 206 9.23 -19.35 -26.48
N PRO A 207 8.28 -18.53 -25.97
CA PRO A 207 8.59 -17.21 -25.41
C PRO A 207 9.30 -17.25 -24.03
N GLY A 208 9.50 -18.44 -23.46
CA GLY A 208 10.06 -18.60 -22.12
C GLY A 208 9.05 -18.19 -21.03
N ALA A 209 9.49 -18.21 -19.78
CA ALA A 209 8.69 -17.85 -18.63
C ALA A 209 9.59 -17.35 -17.48
N TYR A 210 9.00 -16.53 -16.60
CA TYR A 210 9.66 -16.00 -15.40
C TYR A 210 10.91 -15.15 -15.68
N LEU A 211 10.87 -14.36 -16.75
CA LEU A 211 11.94 -13.43 -17.10
C LEU A 211 11.71 -12.11 -16.37
N SER A 212 12.70 -11.65 -15.60
CA SER A 212 12.61 -10.43 -14.77
C SER A 212 13.68 -9.39 -15.09
N ALA A 213 14.48 -9.63 -16.13
CA ALA A 213 15.47 -8.69 -16.62
C ALA A 213 15.62 -8.85 -18.15
N PRO A 214 16.28 -7.89 -18.83
CA PRO A 214 16.53 -7.99 -20.27
C PRO A 214 17.23 -9.29 -20.67
N LEU A 215 16.93 -9.76 -21.88
CA LEU A 215 17.56 -10.90 -22.49
C LEU A 215 18.66 -10.46 -23.45
N ASN A 216 19.79 -11.16 -23.38
CA ASN A 216 20.89 -11.03 -24.31
C ASN A 216 20.72 -12.09 -25.40
N VAL A 217 20.63 -11.66 -26.64
CA VAL A 217 20.57 -12.54 -27.80
C VAL A 217 21.96 -12.69 -28.39
N SER A 218 22.46 -13.91 -28.42
CA SER A 218 23.71 -14.26 -29.08
C SER A 218 23.44 -15.26 -30.19
N PHE A 219 24.25 -15.20 -31.24
CA PHE A 219 24.18 -16.15 -32.34
C PHE A 219 25.45 -16.98 -32.36
N SER A 220 25.31 -18.28 -32.62
CA SER A 220 26.43 -19.21 -32.77
C SER A 220 26.29 -20.04 -34.05
N GLY A 221 27.40 -20.58 -34.59
CA GLY A 221 27.37 -21.36 -35.84
C GLY A 221 27.49 -20.52 -37.12
N GLY A 222 26.55 -20.68 -38.06
CA GLY A 222 26.52 -19.93 -39.33
C GLY A 222 27.34 -20.52 -40.50
N GLY A 223 27.82 -21.77 -40.38
CA GLY A 223 28.66 -22.43 -41.41
C GLY A 223 30.17 -22.34 -41.16
N VAL A 224 30.97 -22.83 -42.11
CA VAL A 224 32.44 -22.98 -41.99
C VAL A 224 33.26 -21.85 -42.65
N ASP A 225 32.60 -20.85 -43.26
CA ASP A 225 33.28 -19.74 -43.92
C ASP A 225 34.04 -18.88 -42.90
N ALA A 226 35.30 -18.55 -43.20
CA ALA A 226 36.17 -17.75 -42.35
C ALA A 226 35.82 -16.25 -42.39
N GLY A 227 35.10 -15.78 -43.41
CA GLY A 227 34.65 -14.39 -43.57
C GLY A 227 33.22 -14.13 -43.08
N LYS A 228 32.63 -15.03 -42.30
CA LYS A 228 31.25 -14.91 -41.80
C LYS A 228 31.12 -13.81 -40.74
N VAL A 229 30.03 -13.04 -40.85
CA VAL A 229 29.62 -12.05 -39.84
C VAL A 229 28.28 -12.50 -39.29
N LEU A 230 28.22 -12.73 -37.98
CA LEU A 230 27.00 -13.17 -37.31
C LEU A 230 26.02 -11.99 -37.18
N PRO A 231 24.70 -12.27 -37.23
CA PRO A 231 23.68 -11.25 -37.04
C PRO A 231 23.67 -10.72 -35.59
N THR A 232 23.03 -9.57 -35.40
CA THR A 232 22.73 -9.02 -34.07
C THR A 232 21.23 -8.80 -33.95
N ALA A 233 20.67 -9.02 -32.77
CA ALA A 233 19.25 -8.87 -32.50
C ALA A 233 19.03 -8.37 -31.07
N THR A 234 17.89 -7.73 -30.85
CA THR A 234 17.44 -7.27 -29.54
C THR A 234 16.16 -8.02 -29.15
N ALA A 235 16.10 -8.46 -27.91
CA ALA A 235 14.96 -9.13 -27.32
C ALA A 235 14.19 -8.17 -26.41
N GLU A 236 12.87 -8.14 -26.55
CA GLU A 236 11.95 -7.40 -25.71
C GLU A 236 11.21 -8.39 -24.80
N VAL A 237 11.33 -8.16 -23.49
CA VAL A 237 10.61 -8.92 -22.46
C VAL A 237 9.43 -8.08 -22.00
N GLU A 238 8.26 -8.69 -21.86
CA GLU A 238 7.06 -8.02 -21.39
C GLU A 238 7.24 -7.48 -19.96
N GLU A 239 6.80 -6.25 -19.74
CA GLU A 239 6.76 -5.63 -18.42
C GLU A 239 5.37 -5.84 -17.80
N LEU A 240 5.27 -6.88 -16.97
CA LEU A 240 4.02 -7.25 -16.30
C LEU A 240 3.96 -6.70 -14.87
N ALA A 241 2.76 -6.37 -14.41
CA ALA A 241 2.52 -5.98 -13.02
C ALA A 241 2.74 -7.16 -12.06
N ASN A 242 3.09 -6.87 -10.81
CA ASN A 242 3.06 -7.88 -9.76
C ASN A 242 1.62 -8.37 -9.55
N ALA A 243 1.40 -9.68 -9.63
CA ALA A 243 0.05 -10.26 -9.58
C ALA A 243 -0.66 -10.04 -8.23
N VAL A 244 0.08 -9.94 -7.11
CA VAL A 244 -0.50 -9.61 -5.80
C VAL A 244 -0.98 -8.16 -5.80
N CYS A 245 -0.12 -7.22 -6.21
CA CYS A 245 -0.46 -5.80 -6.30
C CYS A 245 -1.60 -5.54 -7.29
N ALA A 246 -1.71 -6.31 -8.37
CA ALA A 246 -2.83 -6.23 -9.31
C ALA A 246 -4.16 -6.76 -8.73
N ALA A 247 -4.13 -7.80 -7.90
CA ALA A 247 -5.32 -8.40 -7.31
C ALA A 247 -5.81 -7.71 -6.03
N LEU A 248 -4.92 -7.02 -5.30
CA LEU A 248 -5.23 -6.35 -4.04
C LEU A 248 -6.36 -5.31 -4.15
N PRO A 249 -6.41 -4.39 -5.14
CA PRO A 249 -7.46 -3.38 -5.24
C PRO A 249 -8.89 -3.96 -5.23
N GLU A 250 -9.12 -5.11 -5.87
CA GLU A 250 -10.44 -5.76 -5.89
C GLU A 250 -10.90 -6.14 -4.47
N VAL A 251 -10.00 -6.71 -3.67
CA VAL A 251 -10.28 -7.11 -2.29
C VAL A 251 -10.42 -5.88 -1.40
N LEU A 252 -9.49 -4.93 -1.52
CA LEU A 252 -9.42 -3.73 -0.68
C LEU A 252 -10.68 -2.86 -0.80
N ASN A 253 -11.24 -2.73 -2.00
CA ASN A 253 -12.48 -1.99 -2.23
C ASN A 253 -13.68 -2.63 -1.53
N LYS A 254 -13.76 -3.97 -1.49
CA LYS A 254 -14.86 -4.68 -0.82
C LYS A 254 -14.82 -4.50 0.69
N ILE A 255 -13.62 -4.49 1.27
CA ILE A 255 -13.43 -4.38 2.71
C ILE A 255 -13.10 -2.96 3.19
N LEU A 256 -13.09 -1.94 2.31
CA LEU A 256 -12.64 -0.57 2.56
C LEU A 256 -11.36 -0.53 3.41
N ALA A 257 -10.31 -1.14 2.89
CA ALA A 257 -8.98 -1.21 3.49
C ALA A 257 -7.93 -0.56 2.58
N VAL A 258 -6.71 -0.40 3.10
CA VAL A 258 -5.53 -0.04 2.32
C VAL A 258 -4.46 -1.12 2.48
N ALA A 259 -3.62 -1.32 1.47
CA ALA A 259 -2.46 -2.21 1.54
C ALA A 259 -1.17 -1.42 1.49
N ILE A 260 -0.23 -1.80 2.36
CA ILE A 260 1.15 -1.31 2.31
C ILE A 260 1.94 -2.35 1.52
N VAL A 261 2.50 -1.93 0.40
CA VAL A 261 3.20 -2.79 -0.56
C VAL A 261 4.66 -2.40 -0.63
N ASP A 262 5.55 -3.38 -0.61
CA ASP A 262 6.99 -3.14 -0.73
C ASP A 262 7.34 -3.05 -2.22
N GLY A 263 8.04 -1.99 -2.60
CA GLY A 263 8.58 -1.78 -3.94
C GLY A 263 10.04 -2.25 -4.05
N PRO A 264 10.56 -2.43 -5.28
CA PRO A 264 11.96 -2.79 -5.47
C PRO A 264 12.90 -1.65 -5.05
N ASN A 265 14.18 -1.97 -4.90
CA ASN A 265 15.22 -1.01 -4.54
C ASN A 265 15.78 -0.30 -5.79
N GLY A 266 16.14 0.97 -5.61
CA GLY A 266 16.68 1.83 -6.65
C GLY A 266 15.59 2.52 -7.46
N LEU A 267 15.84 3.78 -7.79
CA LEU A 267 14.89 4.65 -8.49
C LEU A 267 14.35 4.07 -9.81
N ALA A 268 15.22 3.53 -10.67
CA ALA A 268 14.82 3.05 -12.00
C ALA A 268 13.86 1.85 -11.90
N ALA A 269 14.22 0.86 -11.06
CA ALA A 269 13.39 -0.31 -10.82
C ALA A 269 12.08 0.05 -10.11
N PHE A 270 12.12 0.99 -9.17
CA PHE A 270 10.92 1.49 -8.49
C PHE A 270 9.97 2.19 -9.46
N THR A 271 10.50 3.02 -10.37
CA THR A 271 9.70 3.75 -11.37
C THR A 271 9.02 2.78 -12.33
N GLN A 272 9.75 1.81 -12.88
CA GLN A 272 9.22 0.73 -13.72
C GLN A 272 8.10 -0.06 -13.02
N TRP A 273 8.38 -0.53 -11.80
CA TRP A 273 7.39 -1.24 -10.99
C TRP A 273 6.15 -0.38 -10.72
N ARG A 274 6.33 0.91 -10.39
CA ARG A 274 5.24 1.85 -10.14
C ARG A 274 4.40 2.10 -11.38
N GLU A 275 4.98 2.18 -12.57
CA GLU A 275 4.27 2.42 -13.84
C GLU A 275 3.22 1.34 -14.13
N THR A 276 3.40 0.14 -13.56
CA THR A 276 2.44 -0.96 -13.71
C THR A 276 1.22 -0.90 -12.78
N LEU A 277 1.20 0.03 -11.81
CA LEU A 277 0.21 0.03 -10.71
C LEU A 277 -0.61 1.33 -10.66
N SER A 278 -1.91 1.19 -10.36
CA SER A 278 -2.82 2.32 -10.11
C SER A 278 -3.92 1.94 -9.13
N SER A 279 -3.97 2.60 -7.97
CA SER A 279 -5.03 2.46 -6.96
C SER A 279 -4.86 3.44 -5.81
N ASP A 280 -5.96 4.04 -5.37
CA ASP A 280 -6.06 4.85 -4.14
C ASP A 280 -5.87 4.04 -2.84
N ARG A 281 -5.90 2.70 -2.92
CA ARG A 281 -5.77 1.79 -1.76
C ARG A 281 -4.38 1.19 -1.61
N LEU A 282 -3.45 1.41 -2.54
CA LEU A 282 -2.08 0.90 -2.47
C LEU A 282 -1.12 1.98 -1.99
N ILE A 283 -0.33 1.67 -0.97
CA ILE A 283 0.66 2.55 -0.36
C ILE A 283 2.05 1.93 -0.58
N PRO A 284 2.83 2.41 -1.56
CA PRO A 284 4.14 1.85 -1.87
C PRO A 284 5.22 2.33 -0.89
N VAL A 285 6.10 1.42 -0.49
CA VAL A 285 7.23 1.68 0.40
C VAL A 285 8.50 1.07 -0.18
N THR A 286 9.59 1.83 -0.22
CA THR A 286 10.94 1.40 -0.60
C THR A 286 11.95 2.16 0.26
N PRO A 287 13.16 1.68 0.52
CA PRO A 287 13.67 0.34 0.25
C PRO A 287 13.24 -0.63 1.37
N GLY A 288 13.67 -1.89 1.27
CA GLY A 288 13.61 -2.81 2.40
C GLY A 288 14.36 -2.28 3.62
N ILE A 289 14.29 -3.01 4.73
CA ILE A 289 15.05 -2.71 5.95
C ILE A 289 16.05 -3.81 6.25
N LYS A 290 17.05 -3.50 7.06
CA LYS A 290 17.99 -4.44 7.65
C LYS A 290 17.71 -4.55 9.14
N ARG A 291 17.64 -5.78 9.66
CA ARG A 291 17.52 -6.06 11.09
C ARG A 291 18.55 -7.11 11.50
N LEU A 292 18.85 -7.17 12.80
CA LEU A 292 19.57 -8.31 13.37
C LEU A 292 18.59 -9.48 13.55
N ASP A 293 18.94 -10.65 13.05
CA ASP A 293 18.18 -11.87 13.32
C ASP A 293 18.55 -12.50 14.68
N ALA A 294 17.88 -13.61 15.03
CA ALA A 294 18.14 -14.33 16.28
C ALA A 294 19.52 -14.99 16.34
N SER A 295 20.17 -15.19 15.18
CA SER A 295 21.51 -15.76 15.06
C SER A 295 22.61 -14.70 15.18
N GLY A 296 22.25 -13.41 15.16
CA GLY A 296 23.18 -12.29 15.24
C GLY A 296 23.65 -11.77 13.88
N ASP A 297 23.03 -12.20 12.79
CA ASP A 297 23.35 -11.74 11.43
C ASP A 297 22.44 -10.58 11.01
N VAL A 298 22.99 -9.65 10.23
CA VAL A 298 22.22 -8.54 9.67
C VAL A 298 21.55 -9.01 8.38
N VAL A 299 20.23 -9.15 8.43
CA VAL A 299 19.42 -9.68 7.34
C VAL A 299 18.48 -8.62 6.76
N THR A 300 18.30 -8.65 5.45
CA THR A 300 17.31 -7.82 4.75
C THR A 300 15.90 -8.38 4.98
N ARG A 301 14.94 -7.49 5.23
CA ARG A 301 13.53 -7.80 5.44
C ARG A 301 12.62 -6.73 4.81
N PRO A 302 11.36 -7.07 4.49
CA PRO A 302 10.39 -6.11 3.99
C PRO A 302 10.11 -4.98 5.00
N ALA A 303 9.84 -3.78 4.48
CA ALA A 303 9.61 -2.57 5.27
C ALA A 303 8.13 -2.42 5.69
N ALA A 304 7.20 -2.93 4.88
CA ALA A 304 5.76 -2.76 5.07
C ALA A 304 5.25 -3.12 6.49
N PRO A 305 5.69 -4.21 7.16
CA PRO A 305 5.26 -4.49 8.52
C PRO A 305 5.61 -3.42 9.55
N ARG A 306 6.77 -2.75 9.39
CA ARG A 306 7.15 -1.67 10.30
C ARG A 306 6.32 -0.44 10.02
N VAL A 307 6.10 -0.08 8.75
CA VAL A 307 5.21 1.05 8.41
C VAL A 307 3.78 0.80 8.91
N ALA A 308 3.27 -0.43 8.85
CA ALA A 308 2.00 -0.80 9.46
C ALA A 308 2.00 -0.63 10.99
N GLY A 309 3.09 -1.00 11.66
CA GLY A 309 3.25 -0.74 13.09
C GLY A 309 3.21 0.75 13.43
N VAL A 310 3.84 1.62 12.63
CA VAL A 310 3.73 3.08 12.77
C VAL A 310 2.29 3.54 12.57
N ALA A 311 1.58 2.99 11.59
CA ALA A 311 0.16 3.28 11.37
C ALA A 311 -0.70 2.94 12.59
N VAL A 312 -0.51 1.74 13.16
CA VAL A 312 -1.23 1.29 14.36
C VAL A 312 -0.93 2.20 15.56
N ARG A 313 0.33 2.61 15.74
CA ARG A 313 0.71 3.57 16.79
C ARG A 313 -0.01 4.91 16.60
N ARG A 314 0.08 5.49 15.40
CA ARG A 314 -0.46 6.82 15.08
C ARG A 314 -1.97 6.90 15.22
N ASP A 315 -2.68 5.88 14.77
CA ASP A 315 -4.13 5.83 14.92
C ASP A 315 -4.50 5.77 16.41
N TYR A 316 -3.79 4.97 17.21
CA TYR A 316 -4.07 4.82 18.65
C TYR A 316 -3.80 6.10 19.45
N GLU A 317 -2.75 6.86 19.12
CA GLU A 317 -2.49 8.18 19.70
C GLU A 317 -3.69 9.14 19.53
N ASN A 318 -4.58 8.87 18.57
CA ASN A 318 -5.77 9.65 18.25
C ASN A 318 -7.06 8.82 18.42
N ASP A 319 -7.14 7.95 19.43
CA ASP A 319 -8.33 7.14 19.74
C ASP A 319 -8.81 6.23 18.59
N GLY A 320 -7.87 5.71 17.79
CA GLY A 320 -8.13 4.82 16.66
C GLY A 320 -8.56 5.54 15.37
N ARG A 321 -8.41 6.87 15.29
CA ARG A 321 -8.85 7.67 14.15
C ARG A 321 -7.72 7.85 13.11
N PRO A 322 -7.94 7.47 11.84
CA PRO A 322 -6.86 7.38 10.86
C PRO A 322 -6.60 8.67 10.04
N PHE A 323 -6.77 9.86 10.63
CA PHE A 323 -6.61 11.15 9.93
C PHE A 323 -5.19 11.72 9.95
N ARG A 324 -4.28 11.11 10.73
CA ARG A 324 -2.90 11.57 10.85
C ARG A 324 -1.98 10.74 9.95
N SER A 325 -1.11 11.42 9.23
CA SER A 325 -0.10 10.77 8.39
C SER A 325 0.96 10.07 9.23
N TRP A 326 1.50 8.99 8.66
CA TRP A 326 2.60 8.19 9.21
C TRP A 326 3.97 8.78 8.84
N ALA A 327 4.02 9.81 7.98
CA ALA A 327 5.26 10.45 7.59
C ALA A 327 5.91 11.20 8.77
N ASN A 328 7.22 11.40 8.65
CA ASN A 328 8.09 12.03 9.65
C ASN A 328 7.98 11.34 11.02
N GLN A 329 7.97 10.01 11.00
CA GLN A 329 7.93 9.17 12.19
C GLN A 329 9.22 8.36 12.29
N ALA A 330 9.78 8.32 13.50
CA ALA A 330 10.91 7.46 13.80
C ALA A 330 10.51 5.99 13.64
N LEU A 331 11.36 5.24 12.95
CA LEU A 331 11.25 3.81 12.75
C LEU A 331 12.20 3.09 13.72
N TYR A 332 11.65 2.19 14.52
CA TYR A 332 12.37 1.44 15.54
C TYR A 332 12.70 0.01 15.10
N GLY A 333 13.59 -0.67 15.82
CA GLY A 333 13.87 -2.09 15.57
C GLY A 333 14.53 -2.39 14.21
N ILE A 334 15.17 -1.39 13.60
CA ILE A 334 15.94 -1.55 12.36
C ILE A 334 17.40 -1.11 12.57
N VAL A 335 18.31 -1.78 11.87
CA VAL A 335 19.75 -1.46 11.84
C VAL A 335 20.04 -0.43 10.73
N GLY A 336 19.24 -0.42 9.68
CA GLY A 336 19.26 0.59 8.62
C GLY A 336 18.35 0.22 7.46
N PRO A 337 18.17 1.11 6.48
CA PRO A 337 17.52 0.77 5.23
C PRO A 337 18.42 -0.16 4.39
N GLU A 338 17.81 -0.94 3.51
CA GLU A 338 18.53 -1.85 2.63
C GLU A 338 19.47 -1.08 1.69
N GLN A 339 18.94 -0.02 1.07
CA GLN A 339 19.66 0.96 0.28
C GLN A 339 19.52 2.35 0.94
N ASN A 340 20.61 3.10 1.04
CA ASN A 340 20.54 4.48 1.51
C ASN A 340 20.20 5.40 0.33
N TYR A 341 18.98 5.94 0.31
CA TYR A 341 18.62 6.98 -0.65
C TYR A 341 19.15 8.34 -0.20
N ARG A 342 19.75 9.08 -1.14
CA ARG A 342 20.08 10.49 -0.90
C ARG A 342 18.79 11.28 -0.79
N PHE A 343 18.65 12.07 0.26
CA PHE A 343 17.50 12.93 0.51
C PHE A 343 17.98 14.31 0.95
N SER A 344 17.31 15.36 0.48
CA SER A 344 17.54 16.74 0.91
C SER A 344 16.20 17.47 0.99
N LEU A 345 16.02 18.32 2.01
CA LEU A 345 14.84 19.18 2.15
C LEU A 345 14.75 20.30 1.11
N THR A 346 15.86 20.66 0.47
CA THR A 346 15.95 21.81 -0.44
C THR A 346 16.19 21.41 -1.89
N ASP A 347 16.83 20.26 -2.13
CA ASP A 347 17.16 19.76 -3.47
C ASP A 347 16.21 18.64 -3.90
N GLY A 348 15.36 18.95 -4.89
CA GLY A 348 14.41 18.01 -5.48
C GLY A 348 15.01 16.99 -6.45
N SER A 349 16.29 17.13 -6.82
CA SER A 349 16.98 16.25 -7.79
C SER A 349 17.65 15.05 -7.11
N THR A 350 17.29 14.78 -5.85
CA THR A 350 17.82 13.65 -5.09
C THR A 350 16.97 12.41 -5.31
N GLU A 351 17.60 11.24 -5.30
CA GLU A 351 16.92 9.95 -5.54
C GLU A 351 15.67 9.77 -4.66
N GLY A 352 15.77 10.13 -3.37
CA GLY A 352 14.63 10.06 -2.45
C GLY A 352 13.49 11.01 -2.82
N GLN A 353 13.78 12.22 -3.30
CA GLN A 353 12.76 13.18 -3.75
C GLN A 353 12.09 12.73 -5.06
N GLU A 354 12.84 12.12 -5.96
CA GLU A 354 12.28 11.56 -7.21
C GLU A 354 11.36 10.37 -6.92
N ILE A 355 11.71 9.49 -5.98
CA ILE A 355 10.83 8.40 -5.52
C ILE A 355 9.55 8.97 -4.86
N LEU A 356 9.67 10.00 -4.02
CA LEU A 356 8.52 10.68 -3.43
C LEU A 356 7.61 11.34 -4.48
N ALA A 357 8.20 11.92 -5.53
CA ALA A 357 7.46 12.48 -6.65
C ALA A 357 6.71 11.39 -7.45
N ALA A 358 7.27 10.19 -7.52
CA ALA A 358 6.63 8.99 -8.05
C ALA A 358 5.63 8.32 -7.06
N GLN A 359 5.23 9.03 -5.99
CA GLN A 359 4.27 8.57 -4.97
C GLN A 359 4.79 7.45 -4.07
N GLY A 360 6.11 7.20 -4.04
CA GLY A 360 6.77 6.20 -3.20
C GLY A 360 7.09 6.69 -1.79
N GLY A 361 6.79 5.90 -0.75
CA GLY A 361 7.30 6.14 0.59
C GLY A 361 8.75 5.69 0.73
N ILE A 362 9.60 6.53 1.33
CA ILE A 362 11.03 6.27 1.57
C ILE A 362 11.37 6.13 3.05
N ILE A 363 12.43 5.38 3.36
CA ILE A 363 13.05 5.35 4.70
C ILE A 363 14.45 5.97 4.59
N VAL A 364 14.69 7.03 5.35
CA VAL A 364 15.95 7.78 5.32
C VAL A 364 16.61 7.78 6.69
N ARG A 365 17.94 7.89 6.69
CA ARG A 365 18.74 8.06 7.89
C ARG A 365 18.85 9.55 8.23
N GLY A 366 18.73 9.87 9.52
CA GLY A 366 19.04 11.19 10.04
C GLY A 366 20.54 11.47 10.12
N ASP A 367 20.92 12.71 9.90
CA ASP A 367 22.30 13.18 9.90
C ASP A 367 22.41 14.53 10.61
N SER A 368 23.04 14.56 11.78
CA SER A 368 23.21 15.77 12.58
C SER A 368 24.15 16.80 11.96
N GLY A 369 24.97 16.39 11.00
CA GLY A 369 25.91 17.28 10.30
C GLY A 369 25.34 17.90 9.02
N ASP A 370 24.16 17.46 8.58
CA ASP A 370 23.52 17.92 7.36
C ASP A 370 22.26 18.73 7.68
N ASP A 371 22.34 20.05 7.50
CA ASP A 371 21.21 20.98 7.66
C ASP A 371 20.03 20.65 6.71
N PHE A 372 20.26 19.83 5.69
CA PHE A 372 19.24 19.40 4.73
C PHE A 372 18.62 18.04 5.04
N ALA A 373 19.08 17.34 6.09
CA ALA A 373 18.49 16.09 6.54
C ALA A 373 17.12 16.33 7.21
N ILE A 374 16.25 15.30 7.18
CA ILE A 374 14.93 15.39 7.82
C ILE A 374 15.00 15.34 9.35
N ALA A 375 16.06 14.74 9.91
CA ALA A 375 16.21 14.50 11.33
C ALA A 375 17.70 14.45 11.70
N ASP A 376 18.02 14.87 12.92
CA ASP A 376 19.40 14.85 13.45
C ASP A 376 19.93 13.42 13.67
N GLY A 377 19.06 12.43 13.76
CA GLY A 377 19.44 11.04 13.99
C GLY A 377 18.30 10.04 13.88
N GLY A 378 18.67 8.75 13.93
CA GLY A 378 17.73 7.64 13.77
C GLY A 378 17.32 7.42 12.31
N PHE A 379 16.25 6.64 12.12
CA PHE A 379 15.67 6.39 10.81
C PHE A 379 14.23 6.91 10.79
N VAL A 380 13.85 7.56 9.71
CA VAL A 380 12.56 8.21 9.57
C VAL A 380 11.86 7.72 8.31
N TYR A 381 10.59 7.35 8.45
CA TYR A 381 9.73 7.07 7.30
C TYR A 381 9.15 8.38 6.75
N ILE A 382 9.28 8.58 5.45
CA ILE A 382 8.72 9.71 4.70
C ILE A 382 7.86 9.13 3.58
N GLY A 383 6.55 9.18 3.74
CA GLY A 383 5.61 8.77 2.70
C GLY A 383 4.22 9.21 3.07
N THR A 384 3.55 9.89 2.14
CA THR A 384 2.21 10.47 2.36
C THR A 384 1.19 10.06 1.31
N ASP A 385 1.64 9.43 0.23
CA ASP A 385 0.86 9.21 -0.97
C ASP A 385 0.42 7.74 -1.11
N ASN A 386 -0.70 7.54 -1.78
CA ASN A 386 -1.10 6.28 -2.40
C ASN A 386 -0.88 6.38 -3.92
N LEU A 387 -1.22 5.31 -4.65
CA LEU A 387 -1.12 5.24 -6.11
C LEU A 387 -2.37 5.76 -6.84
N SER A 388 -3.09 6.72 -6.26
CA SER A 388 -4.19 7.40 -6.95
C SER A 388 -3.66 8.36 -8.03
N ASP A 389 -4.35 8.41 -9.16
CA ASP A 389 -4.14 9.40 -10.23
C ASP A 389 -4.79 10.75 -9.90
N GLN A 390 -5.77 10.77 -9.01
CA GLN A 390 -6.50 11.95 -8.59
C GLN A 390 -5.81 12.67 -7.44
N THR A 391 -5.52 13.95 -7.65
CA THR A 391 -4.84 14.79 -6.64
C THR A 391 -5.61 14.94 -5.33
N ILE A 392 -6.94 14.81 -5.37
CA ILE A 392 -7.82 14.88 -4.19
C ILE A 392 -7.58 13.69 -3.27
N TRP A 393 -7.48 12.48 -3.85
CA TRP A 393 -7.35 11.21 -3.14
C TRP A 393 -5.92 10.71 -3.00
N GLN A 394 -4.96 11.46 -3.51
CA GLN A 394 -3.55 11.07 -3.54
C GLN A 394 -2.98 10.79 -2.15
N GLN A 395 -3.50 11.42 -1.09
CA GLN A 395 -2.98 11.23 0.27
C GLN A 395 -3.71 10.07 0.97
N TYR A 396 -2.97 9.06 1.44
CA TYR A 396 -3.59 7.85 1.99
C TYR A 396 -4.45 8.10 3.23
N HIS A 397 -4.11 9.07 4.07
CA HIS A 397 -4.88 9.35 5.30
C HIS A 397 -6.23 10.00 4.98
N LYS A 398 -6.38 10.66 3.83
CA LYS A 398 -7.69 11.15 3.36
C LYS A 398 -8.61 9.99 3.03
N VAL A 399 -8.12 9.02 2.25
CA VAL A 399 -8.89 7.81 1.90
C VAL A 399 -9.28 7.03 3.15
N ARG A 400 -8.32 6.77 4.06
CA ARG A 400 -8.61 6.08 5.33
C ARG A 400 -9.54 6.86 6.24
N GLY A 401 -9.39 8.18 6.33
CA GLY A 401 -10.25 9.07 7.11
C GLY A 401 -11.68 9.08 6.60
N ARG A 402 -11.87 9.13 5.28
CA ARG A 402 -13.18 9.03 4.66
C ARG A 402 -13.85 7.69 4.95
N ASP A 403 -13.14 6.59 4.75
CA ASP A 403 -13.66 5.24 5.07
C ASP A 403 -14.12 5.15 6.53
N PHE A 404 -13.36 5.73 7.46
CA PHE A 404 -13.71 5.74 8.88
C PHE A 404 -15.04 6.43 9.14
N ILE A 405 -15.29 7.59 8.52
CA ILE A 405 -16.56 8.33 8.65
C ILE A 405 -17.69 7.54 8.00
N GLU A 406 -17.52 7.05 6.78
CA GLU A 406 -18.53 6.30 6.04
C GLU A 406 -18.96 5.02 6.78
N LEU A 407 -18.01 4.28 7.34
CA LEU A 407 -18.29 3.09 8.16
C LEU A 407 -18.99 3.45 9.46
N THR A 408 -18.62 4.56 10.08
CA THR A 408 -19.27 5.06 11.31
C THR A 408 -20.72 5.45 11.02
N CYS A 409 -20.98 6.12 9.89
CA CYS A 409 -22.32 6.40 9.40
C CYS A 409 -23.10 5.10 9.15
N LEU A 410 -22.52 4.13 8.43
CA LEU A 410 -23.17 2.85 8.12
C LEU A 410 -23.59 2.11 9.40
N ARG A 411 -22.69 2.00 10.39
CA ARG A 411 -22.96 1.31 11.66
C ARG A 411 -24.05 2.01 12.49
N THR A 412 -24.06 3.34 12.47
CA THR A 412 -24.99 4.14 13.25
C THR A 412 -26.38 4.16 12.58
N LEU A 413 -26.43 4.40 11.27
CA LEU A 413 -27.68 4.47 10.50
C LEU A 413 -28.41 3.14 10.40
N ARG A 414 -27.70 2.01 10.49
CA ARG A 414 -28.30 0.66 10.50
C ARG A 414 -29.40 0.50 11.57
N GLN A 415 -29.32 1.23 12.69
CA GLN A 415 -30.33 1.14 13.76
C GLN A 415 -31.69 1.75 13.37
N PHE A 416 -31.71 2.67 12.40
CA PHE A 416 -32.93 3.29 11.91
C PHE A 416 -33.61 2.47 10.82
N LEU A 417 -32.82 1.72 10.02
CA LEU A 417 -33.32 0.94 8.90
C LEU A 417 -34.31 -0.15 9.36
N GLY A 418 -35.52 -0.12 8.80
CA GLY A 418 -36.58 -1.11 9.06
C GLY A 418 -37.26 -1.01 10.43
N LYS A 419 -36.76 -0.16 11.34
CA LYS A 419 -37.32 0.00 12.69
C LYS A 419 -38.40 1.08 12.78
N PHE A 420 -38.24 2.17 12.04
CA PHE A 420 -39.14 3.33 12.10
C PHE A 420 -39.88 3.54 10.78
N ASN A 421 -41.12 4.03 10.87
CA ASN A 421 -41.87 4.49 9.71
C ASN A 421 -41.26 5.79 9.18
N LEU A 422 -41.31 6.00 7.87
CA LEU A 422 -40.82 7.23 7.25
C LEU A 422 -41.73 8.42 7.60
N THR A 423 -41.38 9.13 8.67
CA THR A 423 -42.05 10.35 9.12
C THR A 423 -41.07 11.52 9.08
N THR A 424 -41.57 12.75 9.10
CA THR A 424 -40.72 13.96 9.15
C THR A 424 -39.73 13.90 10.32
N GLN A 425 -40.16 13.39 11.48
CA GLN A 425 -39.30 13.24 12.65
C GLN A 425 -38.18 12.25 12.39
N THR A 426 -38.47 11.10 11.78
CA THR A 426 -37.46 10.08 11.47
C THR A 426 -36.43 10.59 10.47
N ILE A 427 -36.86 11.30 9.42
CA ILE A 427 -35.95 11.92 8.45
C ILE A 427 -35.04 12.94 9.15
N GLN A 428 -35.61 13.81 9.99
CA GLN A 428 -34.83 14.78 10.75
C GLN A 428 -33.85 14.12 11.72
N SER A 429 -34.26 13.06 12.44
CA SER A 429 -33.38 12.31 13.33
C SER A 429 -32.20 11.68 12.58
N VAL A 430 -32.42 11.17 11.36
CA VAL A 430 -31.35 10.62 10.51
C VAL A 430 -30.38 11.74 10.08
N VAL A 431 -30.89 12.86 9.58
CA VAL A 431 -30.06 14.00 9.15
C VAL A 431 -29.25 14.55 10.33
N ASN A 432 -29.88 14.71 11.50
CA ASN A 432 -29.21 15.16 12.73
C ASN A 432 -28.14 14.17 13.18
N THR A 433 -28.38 12.86 13.05
CA THR A 433 -27.39 11.84 13.40
C THR A 433 -26.14 11.95 12.52
N VAL A 434 -26.31 12.12 11.20
CA VAL A 434 -25.17 12.33 10.28
C VAL A 434 -24.46 13.64 10.58
N HIS A 435 -25.22 14.71 10.83
CA HIS A 435 -24.66 16.00 11.24
C HIS A 435 -23.83 15.89 12.52
N ASP A 436 -24.30 15.18 13.55
CA ASP A 436 -23.58 15.02 14.82
C ASP A 436 -22.29 14.20 14.68
N ILE A 437 -22.26 13.23 13.76
CA ILE A 437 -21.03 12.48 13.44
C ILE A 437 -19.98 13.43 12.84
N LEU A 438 -20.38 14.24 11.86
CA LEU A 438 -19.47 15.18 11.19
C LEU A 438 -19.05 16.33 12.11
N ALA A 439 -19.96 16.86 12.92
CA ALA A 439 -19.68 17.90 13.92
C ALA A 439 -18.65 17.42 14.95
N LYS A 440 -18.72 16.15 15.37
CA LYS A 440 -17.70 15.55 16.23
C LYS A 440 -16.36 15.44 15.51
N ALA A 441 -16.34 15.00 14.26
CA ALA A 441 -15.11 14.94 13.48
C ALA A 441 -14.44 16.32 13.32
N GLU A 442 -15.23 17.37 13.10
CA GLU A 442 -14.73 18.76 13.03
C GLU A 442 -14.19 19.23 14.40
N ALA A 443 -14.92 19.00 15.49
CA ALA A 443 -14.48 19.36 16.83
C ALA A 443 -13.16 18.69 17.25
N ASN A 444 -12.87 17.52 16.69
CA ASN A 444 -11.63 16.79 16.90
C ASN A 444 -10.48 17.24 15.99
N GLY A 445 -10.74 18.12 15.01
CA GLY A 445 -9.77 18.54 14.01
C GLY A 445 -9.37 17.43 13.02
N ASP A 446 -10.29 16.49 12.76
CA ASP A 446 -10.11 15.43 11.76
C ASP A 446 -10.50 15.94 10.36
N ILE A 447 -11.55 16.78 10.30
CA ILE A 447 -12.01 17.48 9.10
C ILE A 447 -11.98 19.00 9.31
N LEU A 448 -11.89 19.75 8.21
CA LEU A 448 -11.85 21.22 8.24
C LEU A 448 -13.24 21.87 8.29
N GLY A 449 -14.26 21.16 7.81
CA GLY A 449 -15.64 21.63 7.77
C GLY A 449 -16.52 20.65 7.00
N PHE A 450 -17.85 20.81 7.14
CA PHE A 450 -18.82 19.96 6.49
C PHE A 450 -20.14 20.67 6.20
N LYS A 451 -20.94 20.10 5.30
CA LYS A 451 -22.33 20.45 5.01
C LYS A 451 -23.15 19.18 4.96
N CYS A 452 -24.21 19.10 5.76
CA CYS A 452 -25.16 17.99 5.74
C CYS A 452 -26.57 18.56 5.55
N SER A 453 -27.26 18.19 4.48
CA SER A 453 -28.60 18.69 4.19
C SER A 453 -29.48 17.67 3.49
N PHE A 454 -30.77 17.73 3.79
CA PHE A 454 -31.82 17.07 3.01
C PHE A 454 -32.17 17.97 1.82
N ASP A 455 -31.90 17.49 0.60
CA ASP A 455 -32.19 18.23 -0.62
C ASP A 455 -33.62 17.93 -1.12
N PRO A 456 -34.52 18.91 -1.20
CA PRO A 456 -35.88 18.71 -1.69
C PRO A 456 -35.95 18.37 -3.18
N GLU A 457 -34.94 18.70 -3.99
CA GLU A 457 -34.95 18.43 -5.43
C GLU A 457 -34.67 16.95 -5.75
N LEU A 458 -33.82 16.33 -4.93
CA LEU A 458 -33.45 14.91 -5.07
C LEU A 458 -34.46 13.97 -4.38
N ASN A 459 -35.28 14.48 -3.46
CA ASN A 459 -36.26 13.71 -2.72
C ASN A 459 -37.68 13.93 -3.25
N ASN A 460 -38.06 13.16 -4.27
CA ASN A 460 -39.41 13.21 -4.83
C ASN A 460 -40.43 12.34 -4.04
N ALA A 461 -41.72 12.59 -4.26
CA ALA A 461 -42.80 11.89 -3.55
C ALA A 461 -42.94 10.40 -3.90
N GLN A 462 -42.37 9.93 -5.02
CA GLN A 462 -42.38 8.51 -5.39
C GLN A 462 -41.31 7.74 -4.59
N ASP A 463 -40.11 8.31 -4.46
CA ASP A 463 -39.02 7.72 -3.67
C ASP A 463 -39.38 7.66 -2.19
N LEU A 464 -39.97 8.73 -1.64
CA LEU A 464 -40.46 8.74 -0.26
C LEU A 464 -41.54 7.67 -0.03
N ARG A 465 -42.38 7.38 -1.03
CA ARG A 465 -43.40 6.32 -0.93
C ARG A 465 -42.77 4.93 -0.90
N SER A 466 -41.63 4.75 -1.56
CA SER A 466 -40.85 3.51 -1.48
C SER A 466 -40.05 3.36 -0.17
N GLY A 467 -40.03 4.40 0.68
CA GLY A 467 -39.23 4.43 1.91
C GLY A 467 -37.77 4.87 1.69
N HIS A 468 -37.45 5.40 0.51
CA HIS A 468 -36.11 5.86 0.15
C HIS A 468 -35.95 7.36 0.41
N ILE A 469 -34.81 7.75 0.97
CA ILE A 469 -34.42 9.15 1.20
C ILE A 469 -32.99 9.39 0.71
N TYR A 470 -32.75 10.59 0.19
CA TYR A 470 -31.45 11.09 -0.20
C TYR A 470 -30.97 12.16 0.79
N ILE A 471 -29.73 12.04 1.23
CA ILE A 471 -29.06 13.00 2.12
C ILE A 471 -27.73 13.37 1.47
N ASP A 472 -27.50 14.67 1.31
CA ASP A 472 -26.22 15.18 0.82
C ASP A 472 -25.31 15.49 2.02
N ALA A 473 -24.13 14.88 2.05
CA ALA A 473 -23.12 15.06 3.08
C ALA A 473 -21.76 15.34 2.42
N GLN A 474 -21.30 16.57 2.54
CA GLN A 474 -20.02 17.05 2.02
C GLN A 474 -19.10 17.35 3.19
N PHE A 475 -17.85 16.90 3.15
CA PHE A 475 -16.84 17.20 4.17
C PHE A 475 -15.45 17.15 3.54
N GLU A 476 -14.51 17.90 4.11
CA GLU A 476 -13.12 17.95 3.64
C GLU A 476 -12.15 17.51 4.74
N GLU A 477 -11.38 16.47 4.47
CA GLU A 477 -10.32 15.98 5.34
C GLU A 477 -9.10 16.91 5.29
N ALA A 478 -8.49 17.18 6.45
CA ALA A 478 -7.32 18.04 6.50
C ALA A 478 -6.13 17.44 5.69
N PRO A 479 -5.56 18.18 4.72
CA PRO A 479 -4.42 17.70 3.96
C PRO A 479 -3.15 17.70 4.82
N VAL A 480 -2.20 16.83 4.47
CA VAL A 480 -0.86 16.83 5.11
C VAL A 480 -0.02 18.00 4.63
N PHE A 481 0.71 18.59 5.56
CA PHE A 481 1.70 19.62 5.27
C PHE A 481 2.95 19.01 4.62
N ARG A 482 3.03 19.09 3.28
CA ARG A 482 4.13 18.50 2.49
C ARG A 482 5.28 19.46 2.20
N ARG A 483 4.97 20.72 1.91
CA ARG A 483 5.95 21.69 1.41
C ARG A 483 5.64 23.09 1.88
N LEU A 484 6.64 23.77 2.40
CA LEU A 484 6.63 25.20 2.70
C LEU A 484 7.37 25.96 1.60
N THR A 485 6.83 27.09 1.16
CA THR A 485 7.59 28.06 0.36
C THR A 485 7.73 29.35 1.16
N MET A 486 8.93 29.62 1.66
CA MET A 486 9.23 30.86 2.37
C MET A 486 9.95 31.84 1.43
N THR A 487 9.36 33.01 1.22
CA THR A 487 10.03 34.10 0.49
C THR A 487 10.79 34.99 1.45
N SER A 488 12.11 34.92 1.45
CA SER A 488 12.96 35.83 2.23
C SER A 488 13.28 37.09 1.43
N ARG A 489 13.07 38.27 2.03
CA ARG A 489 13.38 39.58 1.43
C ARG A 489 13.98 40.52 2.49
N PRO A 490 14.93 41.39 2.13
CA PRO A 490 15.38 42.46 3.01
C PRO A 490 14.22 43.40 3.37
N TYR A 491 14.11 43.77 4.65
CA TYR A 491 13.03 44.63 5.16
C TYR A 491 13.50 46.09 5.32
N ALA A 492 13.55 46.81 4.20
CA ALA A 492 13.99 48.21 4.16
C ALA A 492 13.25 49.17 5.12
N PRO A 493 11.93 49.03 5.38
CA PRO A 493 11.23 49.91 6.32
C PRO A 493 11.78 49.89 7.76
N ALA A 494 12.42 48.81 8.21
CA ALA A 494 13.07 48.80 9.53
C ALA A 494 14.27 49.78 9.61
N LEU A 495 14.95 50.02 8.49
CA LEU A 495 16.03 51.00 8.44
C LEU A 495 15.47 52.42 8.57
N GLN A 496 14.32 52.70 7.95
CA GLN A 496 13.64 53.98 8.12
C GLN A 496 13.21 54.19 9.58
N ALA A 497 12.66 53.16 10.23
CA ALA A 497 12.31 53.23 11.65
C ALA A 497 13.53 53.49 12.54
N THR A 498 14.70 52.95 12.20
CA THR A 498 15.95 53.22 12.93
C THR A 498 16.43 54.66 12.72
N ILE A 499 16.30 55.20 11.50
CA ILE A 499 16.59 56.61 11.21
C ILE A 499 15.66 57.51 12.02
N ASP A 500 14.36 57.22 12.04
CA ASP A 500 13.37 57.99 12.77
C ASP A 500 13.64 57.95 14.30
N GLU A 501 14.06 56.80 14.84
CA GLU A 501 14.47 56.68 16.25
C GLU A 501 15.73 57.51 16.55
N LEU A 502 16.72 57.50 15.66
CA LEU A 502 17.94 58.32 15.82
C LEU A 502 17.61 59.82 15.81
N ILE A 503 16.74 60.26 14.90
CA ILE A 503 16.26 61.66 14.86
C ILE A 503 15.54 62.00 16.16
N ALA A 504 14.63 61.13 16.62
CA ALA A 504 13.91 61.34 17.88
C ALA A 504 14.85 61.46 19.09
N ARG A 505 15.92 60.65 19.15
CA ARG A 505 16.94 60.74 20.20
C ARG A 505 17.78 62.00 20.12
N GLN A 506 18.14 62.47 18.92
CA GLN A 506 18.88 63.72 18.75
C GLN A 506 18.08 64.93 19.24
N ASN A 507 16.78 64.97 18.93
CA ASN A 507 15.89 66.05 19.37
C ASN A 507 15.66 66.10 20.90
N LEU A 508 16.00 65.04 21.64
CA LEU A 508 15.93 65.02 23.12
C LEU A 508 17.19 65.58 23.79
N ILE A 509 18.29 65.72 23.05
CA ILE A 509 19.59 66.20 23.56
C ILE A 509 19.80 67.70 23.25
N SER A 510 19.09 68.23 22.24
CA SER A 510 18.96 69.67 21.93
C SER A 510 17.90 70.33 22.78
#